data_AF-E6Z5L9-F1
#
_entry.id   AF-E6Z5L9-F1
#
_cell.length_a   1.000
_cell.length_b   1.000
_cell.length_c   1.000
_cell.angle_alpha   90.00
_cell.angle_beta   90.00
_cell.angle_gamma   90.00
#
_symmetry.space_group_name_H-M   'P 1'
#
loop_
_entity.id
_entity.type
_entity.pdbx_description
1 polymer ?
#
loop_
_entity_poly.entity_id
_entity_poly.type
_entity_poly.pdbx_seq_one_letter_code
_entity_poly.pdbx_strand_id
1 'polypeptide(L)'
;MPVQAKGAVFSAEVVPSVGGQTGFADMRAAYDALDEDLKARVETLQARHSLHYSQSKLGHQTKAADGEYSGYGLHDGPVPLRPLVKIHPETGRKSLLIGRHAHAIPGLEPAESERLLQQLIDFACQPPRIYLHDWAPGDAVL
;
A
#
# COMPACT_ATOMS: atom_id res chain seq x y z
N MET A 1 4.96 -12.12 -1.81
CA MET A 1 3.87 -13.06 -1.47
C MET A 1 2.81 -13.11 -2.56
N PRO A 2 2.37 -14.31 -2.99
CA PRO A 2 1.38 -14.47 -4.06
C PRO A 2 -0.02 -13.99 -3.62
N VAL A 3 -0.45 -14.35 -2.42
CA VAL A 3 -1.75 -13.98 -1.84
C VAL A 3 -1.61 -12.74 -0.95
N GLN A 4 -2.58 -11.83 -1.01
CA GLN A 4 -2.66 -10.66 -0.12
C GLN A 4 -3.46 -11.01 1.14
N ALA A 5 -3.07 -10.46 2.28
CA ALA A 5 -3.91 -10.50 3.48
C ALA A 5 -5.29 -9.89 3.17
N LYS A 6 -6.36 -10.53 3.68
CA LYS A 6 -7.73 -10.03 3.53
C LYS A 6 -8.02 -8.87 4.49
N GLY A 7 -7.45 -8.94 5.68
CA GLY A 7 -7.54 -7.94 6.75
C GLY A 7 -6.44 -8.16 7.76
N ALA A 8 -6.36 -7.29 8.76
CA ALA A 8 -5.43 -7.38 9.87
C ALA A 8 -6.17 -7.00 11.16
N VAL A 9 -5.68 -7.49 12.29
CA VAL A 9 -6.17 -7.10 13.62
C VAL A 9 -4.98 -6.59 14.41
N PHE A 10 -5.12 -5.42 15.00
CA PHE A 10 -4.11 -4.81 15.86
C PHE A 10 -4.70 -4.65 17.26
N SER A 11 -4.03 -5.19 18.29
CA SER A 11 -4.37 -4.98 19.70
C SER A 11 -3.31 -4.12 20.40
N ALA A 12 -3.76 -3.19 21.23
CA ALA A 12 -2.88 -2.32 22.01
C ALA A 12 -2.59 -2.91 23.39
N GLU A 13 -1.40 -3.51 23.54
CA GLU A 13 -0.91 -4.03 24.82
C GLU A 13 -0.29 -2.92 25.69
N VAL A 14 0.63 -2.15 25.11
CA VAL A 14 1.32 -1.05 25.76
C VAL A 14 1.32 0.14 24.81
N VAL A 15 0.68 1.23 25.25
CA VAL A 15 0.55 2.46 24.46
C VAL A 15 1.61 3.47 24.91
N PRO A 16 2.40 4.06 23.99
CA PRO A 16 3.35 5.11 24.33
C PRO A 16 2.63 6.35 24.86
N SER A 17 3.26 7.10 25.77
CA SER A 17 2.67 8.31 26.35
C SER A 17 2.55 9.49 25.39
N VAL A 18 3.27 9.46 24.26
CA VAL A 18 3.28 10.52 23.24
C VAL A 18 3.39 9.89 21.85
N GLY A 19 2.57 10.36 20.91
CA GLY A 19 2.58 9.92 19.51
C GLY A 19 1.99 8.52 19.32
N GLY A 20 2.39 7.82 18.26
CA GLY A 20 1.98 6.43 18.01
C GLY A 20 0.58 6.25 17.42
N GLN A 21 -0.08 7.32 16.99
CA GLN A 21 -1.34 7.23 16.25
C GLN A 21 -1.20 6.35 15.01
N THR A 22 -2.27 5.63 14.66
CA THR A 22 -2.35 4.87 13.41
C THR A 22 -3.32 5.54 12.45
N GLY A 23 -2.84 5.89 11.26
CA GLY A 23 -3.64 6.47 10.19
C GLY A 23 -4.18 5.42 9.23
N PHE A 24 -5.46 5.49 8.93
CA PHE A 24 -6.16 4.68 7.95
C PHE A 24 -6.70 5.59 6.85
N ALA A 25 -6.51 5.23 5.58
CA ALA A 25 -7.02 5.98 4.45
C ALA A 25 -7.99 5.12 3.63
N ASP A 26 -9.18 5.65 3.34
CA ASP A 26 -10.20 4.95 2.54
C ASP A 26 -9.85 4.99 1.04
N MET A 27 -9.27 3.89 0.55
CA MET A 27 -8.89 3.76 -0.86
C MET A 27 -10.08 3.64 -1.82
N ARG A 28 -11.29 3.36 -1.33
CA ARG A 28 -12.53 3.36 -2.14
C ARG A 28 -12.95 4.80 -2.38
N ALA A 29 -13.02 5.59 -1.30
CA ALA A 29 -13.31 7.02 -1.39
C ALA A 29 -12.25 7.78 -2.21
N ALA A 30 -10.99 7.34 -2.13
CA ALA A 30 -9.92 7.91 -2.97
C ALA A 30 -10.17 7.63 -4.46
N TYR A 31 -10.53 6.39 -4.82
CA TYR A 31 -10.87 6.05 -6.20
C TYR A 31 -12.10 6.82 -6.70
N ASP A 32 -13.15 6.93 -5.89
CA ASP A 32 -14.39 7.63 -6.25
C ASP A 32 -14.16 9.13 -6.52
N ALA A 33 -13.15 9.72 -5.86
CA ALA A 33 -12.80 11.14 -5.98
C ALA A 33 -11.83 11.47 -7.13
N LEU A 34 -11.31 10.48 -7.86
CA LEU A 34 -10.48 10.75 -9.03
C LEU A 34 -11.32 11.40 -10.14
N ASP A 35 -10.71 12.34 -10.87
CA ASP A 35 -11.25 12.81 -12.14
C ASP A 35 -11.30 11.66 -13.16
N GLU A 36 -12.16 11.81 -14.18
CA GLU A 36 -12.45 10.73 -15.12
C GLU A 36 -11.23 10.32 -15.97
N ASP A 37 -10.35 11.27 -16.31
CA ASP A 37 -9.15 10.99 -17.09
C ASP A 37 -8.16 10.13 -16.28
N LEU A 38 -7.92 10.51 -15.03
CA LEU A 38 -7.04 9.78 -14.14
C LEU A 38 -7.65 8.43 -13.77
N LYS A 39 -8.97 8.35 -13.57
CA LYS A 39 -9.70 7.10 -13.33
C LYS A 39 -9.54 6.13 -14.51
N ALA A 40 -9.79 6.59 -15.74
CA ALA A 40 -9.61 5.79 -16.95
C ALA A 40 -8.16 5.31 -17.12
N ARG A 41 -7.19 6.18 -16.80
CA ARG A 41 -5.77 5.84 -16.82
C ARG A 41 -5.47 4.72 -15.82
N VAL A 42 -5.78 4.89 -14.53
CA VAL A 42 -5.38 3.91 -13.49
C VAL A 42 -6.09 2.57 -13.62
N GLU A 43 -7.27 2.50 -14.24
CA GLU A 43 -7.98 1.23 -14.49
C GLU A 43 -7.22 0.27 -15.39
N THR A 44 -6.35 0.78 -16.25
CA THR A 44 -5.56 -0.04 -17.19
C THR A 44 -4.16 -0.39 -16.66
N LEU A 45 -3.74 0.24 -15.56
CA LEU A 45 -2.37 0.13 -15.07
C LEU A 45 -2.21 -0.95 -14.01
N GLN A 46 -1.00 -1.48 -13.94
CA GLN A 46 -0.57 -2.43 -12.93
C GLN A 46 0.80 -2.01 -12.38
N ALA A 47 1.11 -2.34 -11.13
CA ALA A 47 2.42 -2.12 -10.52
C ALA A 47 2.97 -3.42 -9.94
N ARG A 48 4.30 -3.54 -9.88
CA ARG A 48 4.97 -4.60 -9.13
C ARG A 48 4.92 -4.28 -7.65
N HIS A 49 4.72 -5.28 -6.78
CA HIS A 49 4.72 -5.08 -5.32
C HIS A 49 5.88 -5.81 -4.65
N SER A 50 6.81 -5.08 -4.05
CA SER A 50 8.02 -5.63 -3.43
C SER A 50 8.27 -5.03 -2.04
N LEU A 51 8.39 -5.89 -1.03
CA LEU A 51 8.85 -5.48 0.30
C LEU A 51 10.31 -5.04 0.23
N HIS A 52 11.16 -5.81 -0.45
CA HIS A 52 12.57 -5.46 -0.71
C HIS A 52 12.72 -4.04 -1.28
N TYR A 53 11.98 -3.69 -2.34
CA TYR A 53 12.01 -2.34 -2.92
C TYR A 53 11.70 -1.25 -1.89
N SER A 54 10.63 -1.43 -1.13
CA SER A 54 10.22 -0.41 -0.16
C SER A 54 11.19 -0.28 1.02
N GLN A 55 11.83 -1.37 1.43
CA GLN A 55 12.82 -1.37 2.50
C GLN A 55 14.14 -0.75 2.03
N SER A 56 14.56 -1.00 0.79
CA SER A 56 15.79 -0.42 0.23
C SER A 56 15.71 1.11 0.11
N LYS A 57 14.52 1.67 -0.17
CA LYS A 57 14.26 3.13 -0.12
C LYS A 57 14.47 3.72 1.29
N LEU A 58 14.42 2.92 2.35
CA LEU A 58 14.71 3.31 3.74
C LEU A 58 16.14 2.94 4.17
N GLY A 59 17.04 2.66 3.22
CA GLY A 59 18.43 2.28 3.51
C GLY A 59 18.61 0.87 4.07
N HIS A 60 17.55 0.05 4.14
CA HIS A 60 17.68 -1.33 4.57
C HIS A 60 18.19 -2.17 3.40
N GLN A 61 19.44 -2.63 3.51
CA GLN A 61 20.01 -3.58 2.57
C GLN A 61 19.77 -5.01 3.07
N THR A 62 19.13 -5.83 2.26
CA THR A 62 18.85 -7.22 2.61
C THR A 62 20.08 -8.07 2.34
N LYS A 63 20.55 -8.78 3.37
CA LYS A 63 21.60 -9.79 3.23
C LYS A 63 20.99 -11.03 2.55
N ALA A 64 21.37 -11.24 1.29
CA ALA A 64 21.27 -12.46 0.48
C ALA A 64 19.90 -13.17 0.37
N ALA A 65 19.67 -13.85 -0.76
CA ALA A 65 18.40 -14.48 -1.11
C ALA A 65 17.97 -15.65 -0.19
N ASP A 66 18.86 -16.07 0.72
CA ASP A 66 18.78 -17.19 1.66
C ASP A 66 18.61 -16.78 3.13
N GLY A 67 18.42 -15.49 3.42
CA GLY A 67 18.12 -15.02 4.78
C GLY A 67 16.73 -15.45 5.27
N GLU A 68 16.56 -15.59 6.60
CA GLU A 68 15.31 -16.00 7.28
C GLU A 68 14.06 -15.20 6.84
N TYR A 69 14.25 -13.96 6.36
CA TYR A 69 13.17 -13.06 5.95
C TYR A 69 12.78 -13.18 4.47
N SER A 70 13.51 -13.95 3.66
CA SER A 70 13.22 -14.15 2.23
C SER A 70 11.80 -14.69 2.02
N GLY A 71 11.36 -15.63 2.85
CA GLY A 71 10.00 -16.18 2.81
C GLY A 71 8.87 -15.15 3.01
N TYR A 72 9.16 -14.02 3.68
CA TYR A 72 8.21 -12.93 3.92
C TYR A 72 8.19 -11.90 2.77
N GLY A 73 8.90 -12.15 1.67
CA GLY A 73 8.95 -11.27 0.50
C GLY A 73 10.10 -10.25 0.53
N LEU A 74 11.02 -10.38 1.49
CA LEU A 74 12.23 -9.57 1.59
C LEU A 74 13.35 -10.18 0.72
N HIS A 75 13.10 -10.26 -0.59
CA HIS A 75 13.99 -10.82 -1.60
C HIS A 75 13.99 -9.96 -2.88
N ASP A 76 15.02 -10.12 -3.70
CA ASP A 76 15.18 -9.46 -5.01
C ASP A 76 14.65 -10.28 -6.20
N GLY A 77 14.17 -11.51 -5.95
CA GLY A 77 13.53 -12.38 -6.94
C GLY A 77 12.17 -11.89 -7.47
N PRO A 78 11.43 -12.72 -8.24
CA PRO A 78 10.17 -12.35 -8.88
C PRO A 78 9.11 -11.83 -7.90
N VAL A 79 8.44 -10.74 -8.27
CA VAL A 79 7.45 -10.05 -7.44
C VAL A 79 6.09 -9.98 -8.15
N PRO A 80 4.97 -10.01 -7.41
CA PRO A 80 3.65 -9.99 -8.01
C PRO A 80 3.38 -8.66 -8.73
N LEU A 81 2.80 -8.76 -9.93
CA LEU A 81 2.21 -7.65 -10.67
C LEU A 81 0.72 -7.54 -10.29
N ARG A 82 0.27 -6.34 -9.91
CA ARG A 82 -1.08 -6.12 -9.38
C ARG A 82 -1.73 -4.90 -10.03
N PRO A 83 -3.04 -4.93 -10.33
CA PRO A 83 -3.72 -3.76 -10.91
C PRO A 83 -3.73 -2.60 -9.91
N LEU A 84 -3.66 -1.35 -10.39
CA LEU A 84 -3.79 -0.18 -9.54
C LEU A 84 -5.23 0.01 -9.03
N VAL A 85 -6.21 -0.61 -9.69
CA VAL A 85 -7.61 -0.65 -9.26
C VAL A 85 -7.99 -2.11 -8.96
N LYS A 86 -8.41 -2.37 -7.73
CA LYS A 86 -8.92 -3.66 -7.28
C LYS A 86 -10.42 -3.58 -7.10
N ILE A 87 -11.13 -4.64 -7.49
CA ILE A 87 -12.56 -4.81 -7.23
C ILE A 87 -12.71 -5.68 -5.99
N HIS A 88 -13.42 -5.21 -4.98
CA HIS A 88 -13.70 -5.97 -3.77
C HIS A 88 -14.63 -7.15 -4.10
N PRO A 89 -14.25 -8.40 -3.80
CA PRO A 89 -14.95 -9.58 -4.30
C PRO A 89 -16.38 -9.73 -3.74
N GLU A 90 -16.66 -9.21 -2.54
CA GLU A 90 -17.98 -9.33 -1.91
C GLU A 90 -18.90 -8.13 -2.20
N THR A 91 -18.36 -6.95 -2.48
CA THR A 91 -19.15 -5.71 -2.59
C THR A 91 -19.13 -5.08 -3.97
N GLY A 92 -18.25 -5.56 -4.86
CA GLY A 92 -18.06 -4.99 -6.19
C GLY A 92 -17.43 -3.58 -6.20
N ARG A 93 -17.15 -2.99 -5.02
CA ARG A 93 -16.56 -1.65 -4.94
C ARG A 93 -15.14 -1.66 -5.50
N LYS A 94 -14.84 -0.68 -6.35
CA LYS A 94 -13.47 -0.38 -6.80
C LYS A 94 -12.72 0.37 -5.69
N SER A 95 -11.42 0.11 -5.61
CA SER A 95 -10.50 0.77 -4.67
C SER A 95 -9.11 0.86 -5.27
N LEU A 96 -8.36 1.91 -4.94
CA LEU A 96 -6.94 1.99 -5.29
C LEU A 96 -6.13 0.92 -4.55
N LEU A 97 -5.29 0.20 -5.29
CA LEU A 97 -4.32 -0.77 -4.76
C LEU A 97 -2.91 -0.20 -4.94
N ILE A 98 -2.61 0.80 -4.12
CA ILE A 98 -1.36 1.56 -4.11
C ILE A 98 -0.70 1.46 -2.74
N GLY A 99 0.50 2.02 -2.60
CA GLY A 99 1.23 2.09 -1.33
C GLY A 99 2.73 1.87 -1.52
N ARG A 100 3.50 1.94 -0.43
CA ARG A 100 4.98 1.96 -0.46
C ARG A 100 5.65 0.78 -1.16
N HIS A 101 4.97 -0.36 -1.30
CA HIS A 101 5.51 -1.55 -1.98
C HIS A 101 5.32 -1.50 -3.49
N ALA A 102 4.40 -0.68 -4.00
CA ALA A 102 4.10 -0.56 -5.42
C ALA A 102 5.24 0.19 -6.12
N HIS A 103 5.68 -0.33 -7.27
CA HIS A 103 6.73 0.26 -8.09
C HIS A 103 6.69 -0.28 -9.52
N ALA A 104 7.44 0.33 -10.43
CA ALA A 104 7.72 -0.16 -11.78
C ALA A 104 6.45 -0.57 -12.56
N ILE A 105 5.59 0.40 -12.83
CA ILE A 105 4.41 0.26 -13.69
C ILE A 105 4.87 -0.08 -15.11
N PRO A 106 4.46 -1.23 -15.69
CA PRO A 106 4.82 -1.58 -17.06
C PRO A 106 4.37 -0.53 -18.07
N GLY A 107 5.24 -0.21 -19.03
CA GLY A 107 4.96 0.78 -20.08
C GLY A 107 5.22 2.23 -19.68
N LEU A 108 5.57 2.50 -18.42
CA LEU A 108 6.02 3.82 -17.97
C LEU A 108 7.52 3.81 -17.68
N GLU A 109 8.16 4.95 -17.93
CA GLU A 109 9.55 5.18 -17.49
C GLU A 109 9.64 5.14 -15.95
N PRO A 110 10.77 4.72 -15.36
CA PRO A 110 10.90 4.57 -13.91
C PRO A 110 10.51 5.82 -13.11
N ALA A 111 10.97 7.00 -13.57
CA ALA A 111 10.65 8.28 -12.92
C ALA A 111 9.16 8.65 -13.05
N GLU A 112 8.53 8.32 -14.18
CA GLU A 112 7.10 8.55 -14.36
C GLU A 112 6.27 7.62 -13.47
N SER A 113 6.64 6.34 -13.40
CA SER A 113 6.00 5.38 -12.51
C SER A 113 6.07 5.82 -11.05
N GLU A 114 7.23 6.29 -10.59
CA GLU A 114 7.40 6.75 -9.20
C GLU A 114 6.56 7.99 -8.94
N ARG A 115 6.58 8.97 -9.86
CA ARG A 115 5.78 10.19 -9.75
C ARG A 115 4.29 9.88 -9.68
N LEU A 116 3.77 9.03 -10.56
CA LEU A 116 2.34 8.68 -10.59
C LEU A 116 1.91 7.97 -9.30
N LEU A 117 2.69 7.00 -8.82
CA LEU A 117 2.37 6.28 -7.58
C LEU A 117 2.40 7.22 -6.37
N GLN A 118 3.39 8.12 -6.29
CA GLN A 118 3.47 9.11 -5.22
C GLN A 118 2.28 10.07 -5.26
N GLN A 119 1.92 10.59 -6.44
CA GLN A 119 0.76 11.46 -6.63
C GLN A 119 -0.54 10.79 -6.15
N LEU A 120 -0.74 9.52 -6.48
CA LEU A 120 -1.92 8.76 -6.04
C LEU A 120 -1.93 8.55 -4.51
N ILE A 121 -0.76 8.28 -3.91
CA ILE A 121 -0.63 8.12 -2.44
C ILE A 121 -0.94 9.44 -1.74
N ASP A 122 -0.33 10.54 -2.17
CA ASP A 122 -0.54 11.88 -1.60
C ASP A 122 -2.01 12.30 -1.74
N PHE A 123 -2.60 12.03 -2.91
CA PHE A 123 -4.01 12.29 -3.14
C PHE A 123 -4.92 11.46 -2.25
N ALA A 124 -4.62 10.18 -2.04
CA ALA A 124 -5.48 9.29 -1.26
C ALA A 124 -5.38 9.54 0.25
N CYS A 125 -4.18 9.84 0.75
CA CYS A 125 -3.84 9.97 2.17
C CYS A 125 -4.04 11.38 2.73
N GLN A 126 -5.19 11.99 2.46
CA GLN A 126 -5.55 13.32 2.98
C GLN A 126 -7.05 13.39 3.35
N PRO A 127 -7.47 14.38 4.17
CA PRO A 127 -8.88 14.60 4.46
C PRO A 127 -9.73 14.76 3.19
N PRO A 128 -11.01 14.34 3.21
CA PRO A 128 -11.75 13.79 4.35
C PRO A 128 -11.64 12.26 4.47
N ARG A 129 -10.68 11.61 3.78
CA ARG A 129 -10.60 10.14 3.65
C ARG A 129 -9.71 9.46 4.68
N ILE A 130 -9.15 10.24 5.60
CA ILE A 130 -8.26 9.73 6.65
C ILE A 130 -9.00 9.62 7.98
N TYR A 131 -8.75 8.52 8.68
CA TYR A 131 -9.09 8.31 10.08
C TYR A 131 -7.78 8.15 10.85
N LEU A 132 -7.61 8.92 11.91
CA LEU A 132 -6.50 8.76 12.84
C LEU A 132 -7.04 8.10 14.11
N HIS A 133 -6.46 6.97 14.48
CA HIS A 133 -6.78 6.27 15.71
C HIS A 133 -5.76 6.63 16.79
N ASP A 134 -6.25 7.29 17.84
CA ASP A 134 -5.54 7.46 19.11
C ASP A 134 -5.75 6.23 19.97
N TRP A 135 -4.68 5.47 20.19
CA TRP A 135 -4.73 4.21 20.92
C TRP A 135 -4.96 4.42 22.42
N ALA A 136 -5.79 3.57 23.02
CA ALA A 136 -5.85 3.31 24.44
C ALA A 136 -5.49 1.84 24.75
N PRO A 137 -4.92 1.54 25.93
CA PRO A 137 -4.66 0.15 26.32
C PRO A 137 -5.93 -0.69 26.27
N GLY A 138 -5.86 -1.85 25.63
CA GLY A 138 -7.00 -2.75 25.41
C GLY A 138 -7.80 -2.48 24.14
N ASP A 139 -7.50 -1.42 23.38
CA ASP A 139 -8.12 -1.19 22.08
C ASP A 139 -7.75 -2.29 21.08
N ALA A 140 -8.69 -2.57 20.17
CA ALA A 140 -8.45 -3.38 18.99
C ALA A 140 -9.04 -2.69 17.75
N VAL A 141 -8.26 -2.66 16.67
CA VAL A 141 -8.70 -2.14 15.36
C VAL A 141 -8.60 -3.25 14.31
N LEU A 142 -9.63 -3.36 13.46
CA LEU A 142 -9.78 -4.32 12.36
C LEU A 142 -10.15 -3.62 11.06
#